data_AF-A0A0N8KNQ3-F1
#
_entry.id   AF-A0A0N8KNQ3-F1
#
_cell.length_a   1.000
_cell.length_b   1.000
_cell.length_c   1.000
_cell.angle_alpha   90.00
_cell.angle_beta   90.00
_cell.angle_gamma   90.00
#
_symmetry.space_group_name_H-M   'P 1'
#
loop_
_entity.id
_entity.type
_entity.pdbx_description
1 polymer ?
#
loop_
_entity_poly.entity_id
_entity_poly.type
_entity_poly.pdbx_seq_one_letter_code
_entity_poly.pdbx_strand_id
1 'polypeptide(L)'
;MGVFYQLSNMFDEPHADLAPIVAIGFSAGVVGLAGALSLWQQRGGKVARFFAVDGWGVPVMGLPVCRLSHDAFTHWSSLPLGAGNINFYAEPAVGHLDIWGKSTQVNGWQVKGWQPGGTAGSKAMTAADFLAGQLQKEWDEAELR
;
A
#
# COMPACT_ATOMS: atom_id res chain seq x y z
N MET A 1 -14.06 25.60 8.03
CA MET A 1 -13.33 24.71 8.95
C MET A 1 -14.00 23.34 8.88
N GLY A 2 -13.41 22.39 8.14
CA GLY A 2 -14.07 21.14 7.76
C GLY A 2 -13.98 20.03 8.81
N VAL A 3 -14.82 19.00 8.66
CA VAL A 3 -14.92 17.81 9.52
C VAL A 3 -13.56 17.20 9.88
N PHE A 4 -12.60 17.21 8.94
CA PHE A 4 -11.25 16.70 9.15
C PHE A 4 -10.45 17.44 10.25
N TYR A 5 -10.66 18.75 10.39
CA TYR A 5 -10.01 19.55 11.44
C TYR A 5 -10.65 19.28 12.81
N GLN A 6 -11.96 19.04 12.86
CA GLN A 6 -12.64 18.66 14.09
C GLN A 6 -12.21 17.28 14.55
N LEU A 7 -12.17 16.30 13.65
CA LEU A 7 -11.73 14.94 13.96
C LEU A 7 -10.29 14.90 14.44
N SER A 8 -9.39 15.68 13.83
CA SER A 8 -8.00 15.69 14.29
C SER A 8 -7.90 16.15 15.74
N ASN A 9 -8.59 17.23 16.11
CA ASN A 9 -8.57 17.79 17.47
C ASN A 9 -9.26 16.92 18.54
N MET A 10 -9.91 15.81 18.15
CA MET A 10 -10.50 14.86 19.09
C MET A 10 -9.50 13.81 19.59
N PHE A 11 -8.36 13.65 18.93
CA PHE A 11 -7.36 12.63 19.27
C PHE A 11 -6.08 13.25 19.85
N ASP A 12 -5.55 12.59 20.87
CA ASP A 12 -4.26 12.91 21.47
C ASP A 12 -3.11 12.68 20.49
N GLU A 13 -1.97 13.33 20.76
CA GLU A 13 -0.76 13.13 19.98
C GLU A 13 -0.16 11.72 20.26
N PRO A 14 0.28 11.01 19.21
CA PRO A 14 1.09 9.80 19.32
C PRO A 14 2.27 9.99 20.28
N HIS A 15 2.47 9.04 21.19
CA HIS A 15 3.69 8.98 21.97
C HIS A 15 4.90 8.75 21.03
N ALA A 16 5.98 9.49 21.26
CA ALA A 16 7.18 9.44 20.42
C ALA A 16 7.83 8.05 20.34
N ASP A 17 7.55 7.19 21.33
CA ASP A 17 8.13 5.86 21.48
C ASP A 17 7.32 4.75 20.79
N LEU A 18 6.24 5.10 20.09
CA LEU A 18 5.43 4.10 19.38
C LEU A 18 6.16 3.57 18.15
N ALA A 19 6.15 2.24 18.02
CA ALA A 19 6.67 1.56 16.85
C ALA A 19 5.92 2.05 15.59
N PRO A 20 6.63 2.30 14.48
CA PRO A 20 6.00 2.68 13.21
C PRO A 20 4.96 1.64 12.74
N ILE A 21 3.86 2.12 12.18
CA ILE A 21 2.74 1.26 11.77
C ILE A 21 2.97 0.67 10.38
N VAL A 22 2.70 -0.62 10.23
CA VAL A 22 2.48 -1.28 8.94
C VAL A 22 0.99 -1.59 8.80
N ALA A 23 0.39 -1.22 7.66
CA ALA A 23 -1.03 -1.45 7.42
C ALA A 23 -1.29 -2.06 6.05
N ILE A 24 -2.33 -2.89 5.96
CA ILE A 24 -2.79 -3.51 4.71
C ILE A 24 -4.26 -3.15 4.54
N GLY A 25 -4.57 -2.43 3.46
CA GLY A 25 -5.94 -2.09 3.08
C GLY A 25 -6.33 -2.83 1.81
N PHE A 26 -7.53 -3.42 1.81
CA PHE A 26 -8.10 -4.03 0.62
C PHE A 26 -9.35 -3.24 0.19
N SER A 27 -9.47 -2.95 -1.12
CA SER A 27 -10.66 -2.32 -1.71
C SER A 27 -11.00 -0.99 -0.99
N ALA A 28 -12.26 -0.80 -0.55
CA ALA A 28 -12.69 0.35 0.23
C ALA A 28 -11.93 0.54 1.57
N GLY A 29 -11.33 -0.52 2.11
CA GLY A 29 -10.44 -0.43 3.27
C GLY A 29 -9.21 0.45 3.02
N VAL A 30 -8.79 0.60 1.76
CA VAL A 30 -7.71 1.52 1.37
C VAL A 30 -8.12 2.98 1.65
N VAL A 31 -9.39 3.35 1.46
CA VAL A 31 -9.88 4.71 1.75
C VAL A 31 -9.79 5.03 3.23
N GLY A 32 -10.29 4.12 4.07
CA GLY A 32 -10.26 4.28 5.53
C GLY A 32 -8.83 4.37 6.06
N LEU A 33 -7.95 3.47 5.62
CA LEU A 33 -6.56 3.46 6.04
C LEU A 33 -5.76 4.65 5.49
N ALA A 34 -5.99 5.08 4.24
CA ALA A 34 -5.33 6.27 3.72
C ALA A 34 -5.61 7.49 4.61
N GLY A 35 -6.89 7.71 4.96
CA GLY A 35 -7.28 8.79 5.87
C GLY A 35 -6.65 8.66 7.26
N ALA A 36 -6.76 7.47 7.87
CA ALA A 36 -6.24 7.22 9.22
C ALA A 36 -4.72 7.38 9.30
N LEU A 37 -3.98 6.81 8.34
CA LEU A 37 -2.52 6.87 8.29
C LEU A 37 -2.01 8.28 7.97
N SER A 38 -2.71 9.03 7.11
CA SER A 38 -2.37 10.43 6.87
C SER A 38 -2.55 11.27 8.13
N LEU A 39 -3.64 11.08 8.87
CA LEU A 39 -3.85 11.76 10.15
C LEU A 39 -2.78 11.35 11.18
N TRP A 40 -2.43 10.06 11.23
CA TRP A 40 -1.36 9.55 12.08
C TRP A 40 -0.02 10.26 11.83
N GLN A 41 0.41 10.38 10.55
CA GLN A 41 1.65 11.09 10.22
C GLN A 41 1.58 12.59 10.55
N GLN A 42 0.43 13.23 10.34
CA GLN A 42 0.26 14.66 10.65
C GLN A 42 0.38 14.95 12.15
N ARG A 43 0.09 13.95 13.00
CA ARG A 43 0.22 14.00 14.45
C ARG A 43 1.62 13.55 14.94
N GLY A 44 2.57 13.33 14.04
CA GLY A 44 3.94 12.91 14.40
C GLY A 44 4.11 11.40 14.60
N GLY A 45 3.06 10.62 14.41
CA GLY A 45 3.14 9.18 14.32
C GLY A 45 3.91 8.75 13.06
N LYS A 46 4.57 7.59 13.10
CA LYS A 46 5.32 7.05 11.96
C LYS A 46 4.55 5.92 11.29
N VAL A 47 4.51 5.94 9.96
CA VAL A 47 4.05 4.81 9.13
C VAL A 47 5.30 4.23 8.49
N ALA A 48 5.53 2.93 8.69
CA ALA A 48 6.62 2.22 8.02
C ALA A 48 6.22 1.90 6.58
N ARG A 49 5.04 1.31 6.41
CA ARG A 49 4.54 0.86 5.10
C ARG A 49 3.02 0.81 5.05
N PHE A 50 2.45 1.19 3.91
CA PHE A 50 1.04 1.00 3.60
C PHE A 50 0.85 0.14 2.35
N PHE A 51 0.27 -1.04 2.50
CA PHE A 51 -0.09 -1.91 1.39
C PHE A 51 -1.50 -1.58 0.91
N ALA A 52 -1.60 -0.89 -0.22
CA ALA A 52 -2.86 -0.55 -0.86
C ALA A 52 -3.22 -1.63 -1.87
N VAL A 53 -3.96 -2.64 -1.42
CA VAL A 53 -4.43 -3.76 -2.24
C VAL A 53 -5.72 -3.37 -2.92
N ASP A 54 -5.63 -3.18 -4.23
CA ASP A 54 -6.74 -2.97 -5.13
C ASP A 54 -7.68 -1.80 -4.78
N GLY A 55 -7.10 -0.75 -4.18
CA GLY A 55 -7.75 0.54 -3.92
C GLY A 55 -7.72 1.46 -5.13
N TRP A 56 -8.38 1.06 -6.21
CA TRP A 56 -8.48 1.86 -7.43
C TRP A 56 -9.10 3.24 -7.15
N GLY A 57 -8.55 4.29 -7.74
CA GLY A 57 -9.06 5.66 -7.57
C GLY A 57 -8.80 6.32 -6.20
N VAL A 58 -8.13 5.64 -5.26
CA VAL A 58 -7.87 6.19 -3.92
C VAL A 58 -6.54 6.95 -3.89
N PRO A 59 -6.52 8.24 -3.50
CA PRO A 59 -5.29 9.00 -3.30
C PRO A 59 -4.57 8.57 -2.02
N VAL A 60 -3.27 8.28 -2.15
CA VAL A 60 -2.39 7.80 -1.05
C VAL A 60 -1.04 8.53 -1.06
N MET A 61 -0.97 9.69 -1.73
CA MET A 61 0.22 10.53 -1.82
C MET A 61 0.72 10.96 -0.43
N GLY A 62 2.03 10.89 -0.21
CA GLY A 62 2.67 11.25 1.07
C GLY A 62 2.72 10.10 2.10
N LEU A 63 2.14 8.94 1.79
CA LEU A 63 2.34 7.71 2.57
C LEU A 63 3.43 6.83 1.92
N PRO A 64 4.19 6.04 2.70
CA PRO A 64 5.12 5.05 2.17
C PRO A 64 4.35 3.85 1.62
N VAL A 65 3.69 4.05 0.48
CA VAL A 65 2.75 3.08 -0.09
C VAL A 65 3.45 2.01 -0.94
N CYS A 66 2.83 0.84 -0.97
CA CYS A 66 3.08 -0.23 -1.91
C CYS A 66 1.74 -0.64 -2.52
N ARG A 67 1.55 -0.46 -3.83
CA ARG A 67 0.28 -0.82 -4.49
C ARG A 67 0.32 -2.25 -4.99
N LEU A 68 -0.77 -2.97 -4.77
CA LEU A 68 -1.06 -4.25 -5.40
C LEU A 68 -2.34 -4.08 -6.22
N SER A 69 -2.34 -4.48 -7.49
CA SER A 69 -3.52 -4.32 -8.38
C SER A 69 -3.88 -5.65 -9.05
N HIS A 70 -5.17 -5.92 -9.21
CA HIS A 70 -5.65 -7.18 -9.83
C HIS A 70 -5.43 -7.27 -11.34
N ASP A 71 -4.98 -6.18 -11.97
CA ASP A 71 -4.61 -6.12 -13.38
C ASP A 71 -3.67 -4.93 -13.66
N ALA A 72 -3.15 -4.87 -14.89
CA ALA A 72 -2.27 -3.80 -15.36
C ALA A 72 -3.00 -2.45 -15.53
N PHE A 73 -4.29 -2.44 -15.84
CA PHE A 73 -5.06 -1.21 -16.09
C PHE A 73 -5.29 -0.42 -14.79
N THR A 74 -5.79 -1.12 -13.77
CA THR A 74 -5.97 -0.64 -12.41
C THR A 74 -4.64 -0.16 -11.84
N HIS A 75 -3.55 -0.89 -12.11
CA HIS A 75 -2.21 -0.48 -11.71
C HIS A 75 -1.83 0.87 -12.31
N TRP A 76 -1.79 0.96 -13.65
CA TRP A 76 -1.33 2.14 -14.36
C TRP A 76 -2.19 3.37 -14.06
N SER A 77 -3.52 3.22 -14.05
CA SER A 77 -4.45 4.32 -13.77
C SER A 77 -4.38 4.81 -12.31
N SER A 78 -3.86 3.99 -11.38
CA SER A 78 -3.72 4.35 -9.97
C SER A 78 -2.39 5.01 -9.60
N LEU A 79 -1.33 4.84 -10.41
CA LEU A 79 -0.01 5.42 -10.14
C LEU A 79 -0.03 6.95 -9.94
N PRO A 80 -0.81 7.75 -10.71
CA PRO A 80 -0.94 9.19 -10.47
C PRO A 80 -1.47 9.56 -9.09
N LEU A 81 -2.18 8.64 -8.44
CA LEU A 81 -2.77 8.85 -7.12
C LEU A 81 -1.84 8.41 -5.98
N GLY A 82 -0.58 8.09 -6.29
CA GLY A 82 0.44 7.69 -5.34
C GLY A 82 1.05 6.35 -5.70
N ALA A 83 2.11 6.38 -6.51
CA ALA A 83 2.94 5.22 -6.80
C ALA A 83 3.89 4.94 -5.64
N GLY A 84 4.01 3.66 -5.25
CA GLY A 84 5.09 3.22 -4.39
C GLY A 84 6.42 3.16 -5.13
N ASN A 85 7.54 3.13 -4.41
CA ASN A 85 8.86 2.82 -4.98
C ASN A 85 8.88 1.41 -5.59
N ILE A 86 8.06 0.52 -5.06
CA ILE A 86 7.83 -0.83 -5.56
C ILE A 86 6.35 -1.15 -5.50
N ASN A 87 5.85 -1.79 -6.54
CA ASN A 87 4.44 -2.13 -6.68
C ASN A 87 4.30 -3.51 -7.31
N PHE A 88 3.09 -4.04 -7.29
CA PHE A 88 2.71 -5.28 -7.92
C PHE A 88 1.43 -5.10 -8.72
N TYR A 89 1.32 -5.81 -9.84
CA TYR A 89 0.04 -6.03 -10.50
C TYR A 89 -0.04 -7.45 -11.03
N ALA A 90 -1.24 -8.01 -11.05
CA ALA A 90 -1.47 -9.35 -11.55
C ALA A 90 -1.42 -9.39 -13.08
N GLU A 91 -0.80 -10.45 -13.59
CA GLU A 91 -0.74 -10.77 -15.02
C GLU A 91 -0.66 -12.30 -15.14
N PRO A 92 -1.68 -12.98 -15.69
CA PRO A 92 -2.91 -12.41 -16.25
C PRO A 92 -3.80 -11.71 -15.20
N ALA A 93 -4.69 -10.85 -15.66
CA ALA A 93 -5.68 -10.19 -14.81
C ALA A 93 -6.56 -11.21 -14.06
N VAL A 94 -6.90 -10.91 -12.81
CA VAL A 94 -7.74 -11.75 -11.93
C VAL A 94 -8.94 -10.97 -11.38
N GLY A 95 -9.91 -11.64 -10.76
CA GLY A 95 -11.03 -10.93 -10.14
C GLY A 95 -10.59 -10.06 -8.95
N HIS A 96 -11.28 -8.94 -8.72
CA HIS A 96 -11.07 -8.04 -7.58
C HIS A 96 -10.93 -8.78 -6.22
N LEU A 97 -11.74 -9.81 -5.99
CA LEU A 97 -11.68 -10.60 -4.76
C LEU A 97 -10.56 -11.64 -4.75
N ASP A 98 -10.10 -12.09 -5.93
CA ASP A 98 -9.10 -13.15 -6.04
C ASP A 98 -7.71 -12.67 -5.63
N ILE A 99 -7.36 -11.40 -5.90
CA ILE A 99 -6.06 -10.84 -5.43
C ILE A 99 -5.92 -10.87 -3.91
N TRP A 100 -7.04 -10.79 -3.18
CA TRP A 100 -7.06 -10.91 -1.72
C TRP A 100 -7.25 -12.36 -1.27
N GLY A 101 -8.34 -13.00 -1.70
CA GLY A 101 -8.76 -14.32 -1.21
C GLY A 101 -7.96 -15.50 -1.76
N LYS A 102 -7.22 -15.32 -2.86
CA LYS A 102 -6.40 -16.34 -3.52
C LYS A 102 -5.00 -15.83 -3.87
N SER A 103 -4.46 -14.92 -3.06
CA SER A 103 -3.19 -14.21 -3.31
C SER A 103 -1.99 -15.12 -3.65
N THR A 104 -1.96 -16.36 -3.15
CA THR A 104 -0.93 -17.37 -3.47
C THR A 104 -1.04 -17.96 -4.87
N GLN A 105 -2.19 -17.81 -5.53
CA GLN A 105 -2.46 -18.28 -6.89
C GLN A 105 -2.45 -17.14 -7.93
N VAL A 106 -2.38 -15.89 -7.47
CA VAL A 106 -2.38 -14.70 -8.33
C VAL A 106 -0.95 -14.39 -8.75
N ASN A 107 -0.60 -14.77 -9.97
CA ASN A 107 0.67 -14.45 -10.59
C ASN A 107 0.69 -13.00 -11.09
N GLY A 108 1.89 -12.42 -11.15
CA GLY A 108 2.07 -11.10 -11.70
C GLY A 108 3.50 -10.62 -11.62
N TRP A 109 3.63 -9.30 -11.63
CA TRP A 109 4.92 -8.63 -11.72
C TRP A 109 5.11 -7.66 -10.58
N GLN A 110 6.22 -7.82 -9.88
CA GLN A 110 6.80 -6.73 -9.09
C GLN A 110 7.50 -5.75 -10.04
N VAL A 111 7.17 -4.46 -9.91
CA VAL A 111 7.70 -3.36 -10.72
C VAL A 111 8.19 -2.21 -9.84
N LYS A 112 9.09 -1.37 -10.37
CA LYS A 112 9.62 -0.20 -9.67
C LYS A 112 8.85 1.06 -10.08
N GLY A 113 8.50 1.87 -9.09
CA GLY A 113 7.95 3.20 -9.31
C GLY A 113 6.79 3.23 -10.30
N TRP A 114 6.97 4.04 -11.34
CA TRP A 114 5.98 4.35 -12.38
C TRP A 114 6.03 3.44 -13.61
N GLN A 115 6.66 2.27 -13.50
CA GLN A 115 6.81 1.38 -14.65
C GLN A 115 5.50 0.64 -14.94
N PRO A 116 4.92 0.77 -16.16
CA PRO A 116 3.96 -0.23 -16.64
C PRO A 116 4.73 -1.53 -16.82
N GLY A 117 4.30 -2.64 -16.22
CA GLY A 117 5.18 -3.82 -16.16
C GLY A 117 5.30 -4.62 -17.44
N GLY A 118 6.06 -5.73 -17.34
CA GLY A 118 6.62 -6.42 -18.49
C GLY A 118 7.90 -5.76 -19.03
N THR A 119 8.42 -4.72 -18.37
CA THR A 119 9.66 -4.02 -18.73
C THR A 119 10.90 -4.65 -18.09
N ALA A 120 12.07 -4.36 -18.66
CA ALA A 120 13.37 -4.73 -18.09
C ALA A 120 13.48 -4.33 -16.60
N GLY A 121 13.72 -5.30 -15.72
CA GLY A 121 13.78 -5.11 -14.27
C GLY A 121 12.53 -5.52 -13.48
N SER A 122 11.46 -5.95 -14.15
CA SER A 122 10.30 -6.56 -13.49
C SER A 122 10.66 -7.96 -12.96
N LYS A 123 10.09 -8.35 -11.81
CA LYS A 123 10.28 -9.69 -11.23
C LYS A 123 8.94 -10.43 -11.18
N ALA A 124 8.86 -11.59 -11.84
CA ALA A 124 7.69 -12.47 -11.76
C ALA A 124 7.58 -13.07 -10.35
N MET A 125 6.38 -13.02 -9.77
CA MET A 125 6.07 -13.63 -8.47
C MET A 125 4.56 -13.67 -8.23
N THR A 126 4.11 -14.32 -7.15
CA THR A 126 2.71 -14.25 -6.71
C THR A 126 2.45 -12.99 -5.89
N ALA A 127 1.18 -12.58 -5.79
CA ALA A 127 0.76 -11.48 -4.93
C ALA A 127 1.12 -11.74 -3.45
N ALA A 128 0.98 -12.99 -3.00
CA ALA A 128 1.37 -13.41 -1.65
C ALA A 128 2.88 -13.30 -1.43
N ASP A 129 3.71 -13.79 -2.36
CA ASP A 129 5.18 -13.71 -2.23
C ASP A 129 5.65 -12.26 -2.23
N PHE A 130 5.01 -11.41 -3.03
CA PHE A 130 5.30 -9.99 -3.04
C PHE A 130 4.98 -9.35 -1.68
N LEU A 131 3.77 -9.56 -1.16
CA LEU A 131 3.33 -9.02 0.11
C LEU A 131 4.21 -9.51 1.26
N ALA A 132 4.45 -10.81 1.36
CA ALA A 132 5.31 -11.42 2.38
C ALA A 132 6.74 -10.89 2.29
N GLY A 133 7.29 -10.78 1.08
CA GLY A 133 8.65 -10.28 0.87
C GLY A 133 8.82 -8.79 1.21
N GLN A 134 7.79 -7.96 1.06
CA GLN A 134 7.86 -6.58 1.53
C GLN A 134 7.63 -6.49 3.05
N LEU A 135 6.70 -7.27 3.62
CA LEU A 135 6.46 -7.31 5.06
C LEU A 135 7.71 -7.74 5.83
N GLN A 136 8.43 -8.75 5.32
CA GLN A 136 9.67 -9.22 5.94
C GLN A 136 10.72 -8.10 6.02
N LYS A 137 10.84 -7.25 4.99
CA LYS A 137 11.79 -6.12 5.03
C LYS A 137 11.44 -5.13 6.14
N GLU A 138 10.15 -4.82 6.32
CA GLU A 138 9.72 -3.94 7.41
C GLU A 138 9.99 -4.57 8.78
N TRP A 139 9.85 -5.89 8.89
CA TRP A 139 10.18 -6.64 10.11
C TRP A 139 11.67 -6.56 10.42
N ASP A 140 12.52 -6.89 9.44
CA ASP A 140 13.99 -6.86 9.59
C ASP A 140 14.48 -5.43 9.92
N GLU A 141 13.90 -4.41 9.30
CA GLU A 141 14.20 -3.01 9.61
C GLU A 141 13.77 -2.58 11.01
N ALA A 142 12.75 -3.24 11.58
CA ALA A 142 12.30 -2.97 12.94
C ALA A 142 13.21 -3.64 13.99
N GLU A 143 13.75 -4.83 13.71
CA GLU A 143 14.71 -5.53 14.61
C GLU A 143 16.06 -4.82 14.73
N LEU A 144 16.40 -3.97 13.75
CA LEU A 144 17.63 -3.17 13.74
C LEU A 144 17.52 -1.82 14.48
N ARG A 145 16.34 -1.45 14.99
CA ARG A 145 16.06 -0.17 15.66
C ARG A 145 16.01 -0.33 17.17
#